data_AF-A0A2V7LGP9-F1
#
_entry.id   AF-A0A2V7LGP9-F1
#
_cell.length_a   1.000
_cell.length_b   1.000
_cell.length_c   1.000
_cell.angle_alpha   90.00
_cell.angle_beta   90.00
_cell.angle_gamma   90.00
#
_symmetry.space_group_name_H-M   'P 1'
#
loop_
_entity.id
_entity.type
_entity.pdbx_description
1 polymer ?
#
loop_
_entity_poly.entity_id
_entity_poly.type
_entity_poly.pdbx_seq_one_letter_code
_entity_poly.pdbx_strand_id
1 'polypeptide(L)'
;MSVPIGSGGARRFDDDEVSRILERAAELQHRAPLAPRETSGLTLAELEQVAAEAGIEPQHVRDAAAALERDAPTTLAGGRALLGAPMRLELERVVDGELPPGAYEALAETIRNTISSPGHVSTLGKSFEWNSANPQRSLRVTVTPRAGRTVIRIEERFGNLVGGLFGGIVGGVGGGGGGAALGVIGGAFHNIGLALATAGAALVGSFLLARTIFRAVVRQRAGQLGRVLDALVEQTSAH
;
A
#
# COMPACT_ATOMS: atom_id res chain seq x y z
N MET A 1 -55.90 15.64 -12.63
CA MET A 1 -55.35 16.97 -12.33
C MET A 1 -53.87 16.91 -12.68
N SER A 2 -53.54 17.34 -13.90
CA SER A 2 -52.27 17.07 -14.57
C SER A 2 -51.28 18.18 -14.25
N VAL A 3 -50.11 17.82 -13.70
CA VAL A 3 -49.01 18.76 -13.45
C VAL A 3 -48.26 18.96 -14.78
N PRO A 4 -48.12 20.19 -15.29
CA PRO A 4 -47.39 20.44 -16.52
C PRO A 4 -45.88 20.42 -16.26
N ILE A 5 -45.16 19.66 -17.09
CA ILE A 5 -43.70 19.63 -17.13
C ILE A 5 -43.27 20.80 -18.04
N GLY A 6 -42.78 21.87 -17.42
CA GLY A 6 -42.29 23.06 -18.11
C GLY A 6 -40.89 22.86 -18.69
N SER A 7 -40.80 23.07 -20.00
CA SER A 7 -39.66 23.04 -20.91
C SER A 7 -38.46 23.91 -20.52
N GLY A 8 -37.25 23.43 -20.85
CA GLY A 8 -35.96 24.08 -20.61
C GLY A 8 -35.74 25.39 -21.36
N GLY A 9 -35.72 26.48 -20.61
CA GLY A 9 -34.96 27.69 -20.95
C GLY A 9 -33.76 27.78 -20.03
N ALA A 10 -32.58 28.16 -20.55
CA ALA A 10 -31.37 28.35 -19.75
C ALA A 10 -31.62 29.45 -18.71
N ARG A 11 -31.97 29.05 -17.48
CA ARG A 11 -32.12 29.95 -16.33
C ARG A 11 -30.75 30.60 -16.08
N ARG A 12 -30.70 31.93 -16.17
CA ARG A 12 -29.55 32.70 -15.70
C ARG A 12 -29.64 32.76 -14.18
N PHE A 13 -28.57 32.34 -13.53
CA PHE A 13 -28.45 32.40 -12.08
C PHE A 13 -27.89 33.77 -11.70
N ASP A 14 -28.48 34.38 -10.68
CA ASP A 14 -27.94 35.60 -10.07
C ASP A 14 -26.69 35.28 -9.24
N ASP A 15 -25.84 36.27 -8.97
CA ASP A 15 -24.53 36.08 -8.31
C ASP A 15 -24.65 35.39 -6.93
N ASP A 16 -25.73 35.67 -6.21
CA ASP A 16 -26.07 35.03 -4.93
C ASP A 16 -26.53 33.58 -5.10
N GLU A 17 -27.20 33.24 -6.20
CA GLU A 17 -27.55 31.86 -6.54
C GLU A 17 -26.31 31.08 -6.98
N VAL A 18 -25.42 31.69 -7.77
CA VAL A 18 -24.15 31.09 -8.19
C VAL A 18 -23.29 30.76 -6.96
N SER A 19 -23.13 31.70 -6.03
CA SER A 19 -22.35 31.50 -4.81
C SER A 19 -22.91 30.35 -3.97
N ARG A 20 -24.23 30.27 -3.80
CA ARG A 20 -24.88 29.18 -3.06
C ARG A 20 -24.76 27.83 -3.75
N ILE A 21 -24.83 27.79 -5.08
CA ILE A 21 -24.64 26.57 -5.86
C ILE A 21 -23.20 26.07 -5.71
N LEU A 22 -22.20 26.96 -5.80
CA LEU A 22 -20.79 26.61 -5.65
C LEU A 22 -20.46 26.16 -4.23
N GLU A 23 -20.97 26.84 -3.20
CA GLU A 23 -20.81 26.44 -1.80
C GLU A 23 -21.44 25.07 -1.55
N ARG A 24 -22.65 24.84 -2.08
CA ARG A 24 -23.33 23.55 -1.96
C ARG A 24 -22.63 22.43 -2.71
N ALA A 25 -22.05 22.72 -3.88
CA ALA A 25 -21.25 21.76 -4.63
C ALA A 25 -19.95 21.40 -3.89
N ALA A 26 -19.28 22.38 -3.27
CA ALA A 26 -18.09 22.15 -2.46
C ALA A 26 -18.40 21.31 -1.20
N GLU A 27 -19.53 21.56 -0.53
CA GLU A 27 -20.00 20.70 0.57
C GLU A 27 -20.28 19.27 0.11
N LEU A 28 -20.92 19.08 -1.05
CA LEU A 28 -21.20 17.75 -1.59
C LEU A 28 -19.91 17.00 -1.94
N GLN A 29 -18.89 17.70 -2.45
CA GLN A 29 -17.57 17.10 -2.71
C GLN A 29 -16.83 16.75 -1.41
N HIS A 30 -17.02 17.52 -0.34
CA HIS A 30 -16.41 17.24 0.97
C HIS A 30 -17.13 16.13 1.75
N ARG A 31 -18.43 15.95 1.50
CA ARG A 31 -19.30 14.95 2.16
C ARG A 31 -19.45 13.65 1.37
N ALA A 32 -19.04 13.62 0.10
CA ALA A 32 -18.79 12.38 -0.60
C ALA A 32 -17.74 11.59 0.20
N PRO A 33 -18.02 10.35 0.64
CA PRO A 33 -17.00 9.53 1.26
C PRO A 33 -15.82 9.49 0.30
N LEU A 34 -14.62 9.87 0.78
CA LEU A 34 -13.36 9.83 0.05
C LEU A 34 -13.43 8.71 -0.99
N ALA A 35 -13.72 9.08 -2.25
CA ALA A 35 -13.72 8.13 -3.33
C ALA A 35 -12.36 7.43 -3.24
N PRO A 36 -12.29 6.09 -3.37
CA PRO A 36 -11.01 5.41 -3.49
C PRO A 36 -10.22 6.21 -4.52
N ARG A 37 -9.03 6.72 -4.15
CA ARG A 37 -8.16 7.50 -5.03
C ARG A 37 -8.28 6.88 -6.40
N GLU A 38 -8.86 7.62 -7.35
CA GLU A 38 -8.95 7.15 -8.73
C GLU A 38 -7.57 6.63 -9.09
N THR A 39 -7.53 5.35 -9.44
CA THR A 39 -6.33 4.69 -9.92
C THR A 39 -5.77 5.59 -11.01
N SER A 40 -4.70 6.32 -10.69
CA SER A 40 -4.08 7.24 -11.64
C SER A 40 -3.34 6.38 -12.65
N GLY A 41 -4.07 5.94 -13.68
CA GLY A 41 -3.63 5.01 -14.69
C GLY A 41 -4.62 5.03 -15.87
N LEU A 42 -4.08 4.88 -17.07
CA LEU A 42 -4.87 4.76 -18.30
C LEU A 42 -5.39 3.33 -18.40
N THR A 43 -6.64 3.17 -18.85
CA THR A 43 -7.15 1.86 -19.26
C THR A 43 -6.36 1.34 -20.47
N LEU A 44 -6.35 0.02 -20.68
CA LEU A 44 -5.64 -0.58 -21.83
C LEU A 44 -6.11 0.03 -23.17
N ALA A 45 -7.41 0.31 -23.30
CA ALA A 45 -7.98 0.95 -24.47
C ALA A 45 -7.47 2.40 -24.65
N GLU A 46 -7.37 3.17 -23.58
CA GLU A 46 -6.81 4.52 -23.61
C GLU A 46 -5.30 4.51 -23.92
N LEU A 47 -4.56 3.53 -23.40
CA LEU A 47 -3.14 3.35 -23.67
C LEU A 47 -2.88 2.94 -25.13
N GLU A 48 -3.71 2.06 -25.69
CA GLU A 48 -3.69 1.69 -27.12
C GLU A 48 -3.94 2.90 -28.02
N GLN A 49 -4.88 3.78 -27.63
CA GLN A 49 -5.17 4.99 -28.38
C GLN A 49 -3.99 5.98 -28.37
N VAL A 50 -3.37 6.22 -27.21
CA VAL A 50 -2.18 7.06 -27.07
C VAL A 50 -0.99 6.48 -27.86
N ALA A 51 -0.83 5.16 -27.85
CA ALA A 51 0.23 4.48 -28.60
C ALA A 51 0.02 4.61 -30.12
N ALA A 52 -1.22 4.48 -30.60
CA ALA A 52 -1.55 4.66 -32.00
C ALA A 52 -1.24 6.08 -32.49
N GLU A 53 -1.52 7.09 -31.68
CA GLU A 53 -1.16 8.50 -31.96
C GLU A 53 0.36 8.71 -32.04
N ALA A 54 1.14 7.92 -31.31
CA ALA A 54 2.60 7.91 -31.37
C ALA A 54 3.18 7.01 -32.48
N GLY A 55 2.34 6.37 -33.29
CA GLY A 55 2.74 5.46 -34.37
C GLY A 55 3.15 4.05 -33.90
N ILE A 56 2.84 3.68 -32.65
CA ILE A 56 3.04 2.35 -32.11
C ILE A 56 1.78 1.52 -32.37
N GLU A 57 1.93 0.35 -33.00
CA GLU A 57 0.79 -0.48 -33.35
C GLU A 57 0.11 -1.09 -32.09
N PRO A 58 -1.23 -0.99 -31.93
CA PRO A 58 -1.94 -1.41 -30.73
C PRO A 58 -1.72 -2.87 -30.31
N GLN A 59 -1.42 -3.77 -31.25
CA GLN A 59 -1.12 -5.17 -30.92
C GLN A 59 0.13 -5.31 -30.03
N HIS A 60 1.16 -4.50 -30.26
CA HIS A 60 2.39 -4.52 -29.46
C HIS A 60 2.15 -4.03 -28.02
N VAL A 61 1.18 -3.12 -27.83
CA VAL A 61 0.76 -2.65 -26.51
C VAL A 61 0.04 -3.74 -25.73
N ARG A 62 -0.83 -4.51 -26.41
CA ARG A 62 -1.51 -5.68 -25.80
C ARG A 62 -0.53 -6.76 -25.40
N ASP A 63 0.42 -7.08 -26.28
CA ASP A 63 1.45 -8.09 -26.00
C ASP A 63 2.36 -7.66 -24.84
N ALA A 64 2.74 -6.38 -24.78
CA ALA A 64 3.52 -5.81 -23.69
C ALA A 64 2.73 -5.79 -22.36
N ALA A 65 1.44 -5.45 -22.40
CA ALA A 65 0.57 -5.50 -21.23
C ALA A 65 0.38 -6.94 -20.72
N ALA A 66 0.14 -7.89 -21.61
CA ALA A 66 0.00 -9.30 -21.27
C ALA A 66 1.32 -9.94 -20.79
N ALA A 67 2.48 -9.44 -21.24
CA ALA A 67 3.78 -9.82 -20.69
C ALA A 67 3.96 -9.23 -19.28
N LEU A 68 3.60 -7.97 -19.06
CA LEU A 68 3.64 -7.32 -17.75
C LEU A 68 2.68 -7.93 -16.72
N GLU A 69 1.53 -8.44 -17.13
CA GLU A 69 0.60 -9.16 -16.24
C GLU A 69 1.15 -10.54 -15.84
N ARG A 70 1.83 -11.23 -16.76
CA ARG A 70 2.50 -12.51 -16.48
C ARG A 70 3.74 -12.35 -15.61
N ASP A 71 4.49 -11.28 -15.83
CA ASP A 71 5.68 -10.90 -15.07
C ASP A 71 5.36 -9.97 -13.90
N ALA A 72 4.07 -9.68 -13.63
CA ALA A 72 3.63 -8.67 -12.68
C ALA A 72 4.36 -8.86 -11.35
N PRO A 73 5.34 -7.99 -11.05
CA PRO A 73 6.00 -8.02 -9.75
C PRO A 73 4.94 -7.63 -8.73
N THR A 74 5.03 -8.24 -7.54
CA THR A 74 4.50 -7.74 -6.27
C THR A 74 3.90 -6.33 -6.41
N THR A 75 2.57 -6.19 -6.41
CA THR A 75 1.93 -4.87 -6.41
C THR A 75 2.40 -4.10 -5.18
N LEU A 76 3.40 -3.23 -5.36
CA LEU A 76 3.91 -2.31 -4.36
C LEU A 76 2.90 -1.16 -4.23
N ALA A 77 1.74 -1.44 -3.66
CA ALA A 77 0.73 -0.43 -3.36
C ALA A 77 1.23 0.50 -2.25
N GLY A 78 1.95 1.56 -2.64
CA GLY A 78 2.45 2.59 -1.73
C GLY A 78 2.95 3.80 -2.49
N GLY A 79 2.12 4.84 -2.58
CA GLY A 79 2.45 6.12 -3.23
C GLY A 79 3.80 6.69 -2.76
N ARG A 80 4.48 7.41 -3.68
CA ARG A 80 5.75 8.14 -3.51
C ARG A 80 6.39 7.93 -2.14
N ALA A 81 7.20 6.89 -2.01
CA ALA A 81 7.78 6.47 -0.73
C ALA A 81 8.77 7.51 -0.17
N LEU A 82 8.24 8.58 0.44
CA LEU A 82 9.00 9.59 1.19
C LEU A 82 9.81 8.96 2.33
N LEU A 83 9.43 7.74 2.76
CA LEU A 83 10.12 6.94 3.77
C LEU A 83 11.14 5.94 3.20
N GLY A 84 11.27 5.82 1.88
CA GLY A 84 12.32 5.04 1.21
C GLY A 84 11.96 3.59 0.89
N ALA A 85 10.77 3.15 1.28
CA ALA A 85 10.15 1.87 0.94
C ALA A 85 8.61 1.95 1.10
N PRO A 86 7.83 1.04 0.49
CA PRO A 86 6.38 1.03 0.64
C PRO A 86 5.95 0.63 2.06
N MET A 87 4.81 1.18 2.52
CA MET A 87 4.23 0.87 3.83
C MET A 87 3.33 -0.36 3.82
N ARG A 88 3.00 -0.87 2.63
CA ARG A 88 2.22 -2.08 2.40
C ARG A 88 2.89 -2.87 1.28
N LEU A 89 3.07 -4.17 1.50
CA LEU A 89 3.43 -5.12 0.45
C LEU A 89 2.22 -6.00 0.21
N GLU A 90 1.87 -6.18 -1.06
CA GLU A 90 0.79 -7.04 -1.49
C GLU A 90 1.29 -7.90 -2.65
N LEU A 91 1.32 -9.21 -2.44
CA LEU A 91 1.65 -10.20 -3.46
C LEU A 91 0.38 -11.00 -3.73
N GLU A 92 0.03 -11.13 -5.00
CA GLU A 92 -1.09 -11.95 -5.43
C GLU A 92 -0.61 -12.90 -6.52
N ARG A 93 -1.03 -14.16 -6.46
CA ARG A 93 -0.78 -15.15 -7.50
C ARG A 93 -1.98 -16.05 -7.68
N VAL A 94 -2.31 -16.32 -8.93
CA VAL A 94 -3.36 -17.25 -9.31
C VAL A 94 -2.70 -18.55 -9.76
N VAL A 95 -3.18 -19.66 -9.24
CA VAL A 95 -2.72 -21.02 -9.57
C VAL A 95 -3.91 -21.81 -10.10
N ASP A 96 -3.69 -22.63 -11.11
CA ASP A 96 -4.71 -23.55 -11.63
C ASP A 96 -4.87 -24.75 -10.68
N GLY A 97 -6.12 -25.17 -10.43
CA GLY A 97 -6.45 -26.25 -9.49
C GLY A 97 -7.20 -25.77 -8.25
N GLU A 98 -8.06 -26.63 -7.69
CA GLU A 98 -8.71 -26.41 -6.40
C GLU A 98 -7.96 -27.15 -5.30
N LEU A 99 -7.49 -26.41 -4.30
CA LEU A 99 -6.80 -27.00 -3.17
C LEU A 99 -7.76 -27.83 -2.29
N PRO A 100 -7.48 -29.11 -2.01
CA PRO A 100 -8.34 -29.91 -1.15
C PRO A 100 -8.24 -29.46 0.32
N PRO A 101 -9.30 -29.62 1.14
CA PRO A 101 -9.30 -29.15 2.53
C PRO A 101 -8.18 -29.73 3.41
N GLY A 102 -7.72 -30.95 3.12
CA GLY A 102 -6.62 -31.59 3.85
C GLY A 102 -5.25 -30.95 3.61
N ALA A 103 -5.09 -30.15 2.55
CA ALA A 103 -3.83 -29.45 2.26
C ALA A 103 -3.64 -28.19 3.11
N TYR A 104 -4.68 -27.67 3.79
CA TYR A 104 -4.58 -26.46 4.59
C TYR A 104 -3.63 -26.59 5.78
N GLU A 105 -3.55 -27.77 6.41
CA GLU A 105 -2.59 -28.04 7.48
C GLU A 105 -1.15 -27.96 6.95
N ALA A 106 -0.92 -28.55 5.78
CA ALA A 106 0.39 -28.54 5.14
C ALA A 106 0.78 -27.10 4.71
N LEU A 107 -0.16 -26.30 4.20
CA LEU A 107 0.10 -24.88 3.92
C LEU A 107 0.44 -24.09 5.19
N ALA A 108 -0.29 -24.30 6.28
CA ALA A 108 -0.02 -23.63 7.55
C ALA A 108 1.38 -23.98 8.09
N GLU A 109 1.80 -25.23 7.94
CA GLU A 109 3.13 -25.70 8.32
C GLU A 109 4.23 -25.09 7.42
N THR A 110 4.02 -25.03 6.10
CA THR A 110 4.93 -24.35 5.16
C THR A 110 5.10 -22.87 5.51
N ILE A 111 4.01 -22.17 5.81
CA ILE A 111 4.04 -20.75 6.23
C ILE A 111 4.80 -20.62 7.55
N ARG A 112 4.51 -21.46 8.54
CA ARG A 112 5.19 -21.44 9.84
C ARG A 112 6.70 -21.63 9.70
N ASN A 113 7.14 -22.61 8.91
CA ASN A 113 8.55 -22.94 8.73
C ASN A 113 9.30 -21.85 7.96
N THR A 114 8.68 -21.26 6.94
CA THR A 114 9.32 -20.23 6.11
C THR A 114 9.37 -18.87 6.79
N ILE A 115 8.31 -18.49 7.51
CA ILE A 115 8.19 -17.18 8.15
C ILE A 115 8.81 -17.17 9.55
N SER A 116 8.98 -18.36 10.16
CA SER A 116 9.51 -18.56 11.51
C SER A 116 8.82 -17.69 12.57
N SER A 117 7.52 -17.45 12.39
CA SER A 117 6.69 -16.64 13.29
C SER A 117 5.41 -17.41 13.61
N PRO A 118 4.96 -17.41 14.88
CA PRO A 118 3.66 -17.96 15.22
C PRO A 118 2.55 -17.17 14.52
N GLY A 119 1.47 -17.86 14.21
CA GLY A 119 0.28 -17.28 13.60
C GLY A 119 -0.97 -18.10 13.89
N HIS A 120 -2.11 -17.48 13.65
CA HIS A 120 -3.43 -18.09 13.81
C HIS A 120 -3.98 -18.43 12.43
N VAL A 121 -4.49 -19.65 12.31
CA VAL A 121 -5.20 -20.11 11.11
C VAL A 121 -6.70 -19.92 11.35
N SER A 122 -7.39 -19.38 10.36
CA SER A 122 -8.84 -19.29 10.31
C SER A 122 -9.31 -19.80 8.95
N THR A 123 -10.24 -20.75 8.96
CA THR A 123 -10.86 -21.29 7.75
C THR A 123 -12.30 -20.80 7.66
N LEU A 124 -12.66 -20.16 6.55
CA LEU A 124 -14.03 -19.74 6.27
C LEU A 124 -14.51 -20.42 4.99
N GLY A 125 -15.31 -21.47 5.14
CA GLY A 125 -15.76 -22.30 4.02
C GLY A 125 -14.59 -22.98 3.31
N LYS A 126 -14.37 -22.62 2.04
CA LYS A 126 -13.20 -23.07 1.27
C LYS A 126 -12.01 -22.11 1.32
N SER A 127 -12.11 -20.98 2.03
CA SER A 127 -10.99 -20.04 2.14
C SER A 127 -10.15 -20.32 3.36
N PHE A 128 -8.83 -20.30 3.17
CA PHE A 128 -7.84 -20.39 4.23
C PHE A 128 -7.24 -19.01 4.48
N GLU A 129 -7.18 -18.59 5.73
CA GLU A 129 -6.51 -17.36 6.13
C GLU A 129 -5.54 -17.66 7.26
N TRP A 130 -4.31 -17.15 7.15
CA TRP A 130 -3.30 -17.19 8.18
C TRP A 130 -2.91 -15.76 8.55
N ASN A 131 -2.93 -15.45 9.84
CA ASN A 131 -2.54 -14.15 10.37
C ASN A 131 -1.37 -14.31 11.35
N SER A 132 -0.38 -13.42 11.25
CA SER A 132 0.73 -13.35 12.20
C SER A 132 0.20 -13.09 13.63
N ALA A 133 0.69 -13.87 14.59
CA ALA A 133 0.39 -13.67 16.02
C ALA A 133 1.28 -12.58 16.64
N ASN A 134 2.32 -12.14 15.93
CA ASN A 134 3.23 -11.11 16.42
C ASN A 134 2.60 -9.71 16.24
N PRO A 135 2.33 -8.96 17.33
CA PRO A 135 1.74 -7.62 17.22
C PRO A 135 2.62 -6.62 16.46
N GLN A 136 3.93 -6.84 16.42
CA GLN A 136 4.87 -5.99 15.68
C GLN A 136 4.87 -6.26 14.16
N ARG A 137 4.24 -7.36 13.73
CA ARG A 137 4.19 -7.79 12.32
C ARG A 137 2.75 -8.07 11.90
N SER A 138 2.18 -7.15 11.15
CA SER A 138 0.86 -7.32 10.54
C SER A 138 1.03 -8.00 9.17
N LEU A 139 1.05 -9.34 9.19
CA LEU A 139 1.11 -10.18 7.99
C LEU A 139 -0.15 -11.04 7.91
N ARG A 140 -0.78 -11.05 6.74
CA ARG A 140 -1.93 -11.88 6.41
C ARG A 140 -1.65 -12.65 5.12
N VAL A 141 -1.96 -13.93 5.13
CA VAL A 141 -1.95 -14.79 3.95
C VAL A 141 -3.37 -15.31 3.76
N THR A 142 -3.91 -15.19 2.55
CA THR A 142 -5.24 -15.67 2.21
C THR A 142 -5.13 -16.56 0.99
N VAL A 143 -5.71 -17.75 1.06
CA VAL A 143 -5.80 -18.70 -0.04
C VAL A 143 -7.27 -18.96 -0.29
N THR A 144 -7.77 -18.55 -1.46
CA THR A 144 -9.18 -18.65 -1.81
C THR A 144 -9.32 -19.40 -3.14
N PRO A 145 -9.88 -20.62 -3.13
CA PRO A 145 -10.27 -21.32 -4.34
C PRO A 145 -11.53 -20.67 -4.93
N ARG A 146 -11.48 -20.36 -6.23
CA ARG A 146 -12.55 -19.72 -7.00
C ARG A 146 -12.58 -20.28 -8.42
N ALA A 147 -13.68 -20.98 -8.75
CA ALA A 147 -13.99 -21.46 -10.10
C ALA A 147 -12.84 -22.25 -10.76
N GLY A 148 -12.34 -23.30 -10.11
CA GLY A 148 -11.27 -24.16 -10.65
C GLY A 148 -9.85 -23.59 -10.52
N ARG A 149 -9.69 -22.40 -9.94
CA ARG A 149 -8.39 -21.75 -9.68
C ARG A 149 -8.25 -21.40 -8.21
N THR A 150 -7.03 -21.29 -7.72
CA THR A 150 -6.71 -20.88 -6.36
C THR A 150 -5.98 -19.55 -6.38
N VAL A 151 -6.54 -18.54 -5.71
CA VAL A 151 -5.93 -17.22 -5.55
C VAL A 151 -5.20 -17.17 -4.22
N ILE A 152 -3.89 -16.97 -4.26
CA ILE A 152 -3.04 -16.81 -3.09
C ILE A 152 -2.69 -15.33 -2.99
N ARG A 153 -3.07 -14.70 -1.87
CA ARG A 153 -2.78 -13.30 -1.58
C ARG A 153 -2.03 -13.17 -0.27
N ILE A 154 -0.93 -12.44 -0.28
CA ILE A 154 -0.08 -12.16 0.87
C ILE A 154 -0.02 -10.64 1.06
N GLU A 155 -0.47 -10.17 2.21
CA GLU A 155 -0.47 -8.75 2.57
C GLU A 155 0.36 -8.53 3.85
N GLU A 156 1.38 -7.66 3.77
CA GLU A 156 2.13 -7.21 4.93
C GLU A 156 2.04 -5.69 5.10
N ARG A 157 1.62 -5.25 6.29
CA ARG A 157 1.54 -3.83 6.67
C ARG A 157 2.67 -3.47 7.62
N PHE A 158 3.35 -2.37 7.31
CA PHE A 158 4.52 -1.91 8.05
C PHE A 158 4.24 -0.76 9.02
N GLY A 159 2.97 -0.45 9.30
CA GLY A 159 2.59 0.68 10.16
C GLY A 159 3.27 0.68 11.53
N ASN A 160 3.28 -0.46 12.22
CA ASN A 160 3.92 -0.58 13.54
C ASN A 160 5.45 -0.43 13.47
N LEU A 161 6.07 -0.92 12.39
CA LEU A 161 7.50 -0.74 12.15
C LEU A 161 7.84 0.73 11.88
N VAL A 162 7.04 1.40 11.04
CA VAL A 162 7.20 2.83 10.74
C VAL A 162 7.00 3.67 12.01
N GLY A 163 5.95 3.39 12.78
CA GLY A 163 5.69 4.08 14.05
C GLY A 163 6.83 3.91 15.06
N GLY A 164 7.34 2.68 15.23
CA GLY A 164 8.48 2.42 16.12
C GLY A 164 9.77 3.08 15.65
N LEU A 165 10.07 3.03 14.35
CA LEU A 165 11.34 3.51 13.81
C LEU A 165 11.36 5.03 13.67
N PHE A 166 10.35 5.62 13.04
CA PHE A 166 10.28 7.07 12.85
C PHE A 166 9.80 7.77 14.13
N GLY A 167 8.81 7.22 14.84
CA GLY A 167 8.39 7.77 16.13
C GLY A 167 9.46 7.61 17.22
N GLY A 168 10.12 6.44 17.29
CA GLY A 168 11.15 6.19 18.29
C GLY A 168 12.48 6.87 17.99
N ILE A 169 13.07 6.68 16.80
CA ILE A 169 14.40 7.21 16.47
C ILE A 169 14.31 8.70 16.13
N VAL A 170 13.44 9.10 15.20
CA VAL A 170 13.33 10.51 14.79
C VAL A 170 12.66 11.34 15.88
N GLY A 171 11.58 10.83 16.48
CA GLY A 171 10.93 11.51 17.60
C GLY A 171 11.80 11.56 18.86
N GLY A 172 12.45 10.46 19.22
CA GLY A 172 13.31 10.40 20.41
C GLY A 172 14.62 11.18 20.27
N VAL A 173 15.47 10.81 19.30
CA VAL A 173 16.80 11.42 19.13
C VAL A 173 16.69 12.78 18.46
N GLY A 174 15.94 12.86 17.36
CA GLY A 174 15.78 14.10 16.60
C GLY A 174 14.92 15.13 17.33
N GLY A 175 13.74 14.74 17.79
CA GLY A 175 12.80 15.63 18.48
C GLY A 175 13.18 15.89 19.94
N GLY A 176 13.23 14.84 20.75
CA GLY A 176 13.52 14.95 22.19
C GLY A 176 14.98 15.32 22.48
N GLY A 177 15.93 14.57 21.93
CA GLY A 177 17.37 14.82 22.08
C GLY A 177 17.82 16.13 21.43
N GLY A 178 17.35 16.42 20.22
CA GLY A 178 17.59 17.70 19.55
C GLY A 178 16.99 18.88 20.32
N GLY A 179 15.78 18.74 20.86
CA GLY A 179 15.16 19.75 21.73
C GLY A 179 15.93 20.01 23.02
N ALA A 180 16.44 18.96 23.67
CA ALA A 180 17.29 19.11 24.85
C ALA A 180 18.62 19.81 24.51
N ALA A 181 19.26 19.43 23.39
CA ALA A 181 20.47 20.08 22.90
C ALA A 181 20.23 21.56 22.57
N LEU A 182 19.07 21.91 22.01
CA LEU A 182 18.68 23.31 21.78
C LEU A 182 18.65 24.12 23.08
N GLY A 183 18.03 23.57 24.13
CA GLY A 183 17.94 24.24 25.43
C GLY A 183 19.30 24.42 26.09
N VAL A 184 20.13 23.37 26.11
CA VAL A 184 21.46 23.41 26.75
C VAL A 184 22.43 24.27 25.95
N ILE A 185 22.53 24.09 24.63
CA ILE A 185 23.48 24.83 23.79
C ILE A 185 23.06 26.29 23.65
N GLY A 186 21.76 26.53 23.42
CA GLY A 186 21.20 27.88 23.31
C GLY A 186 21.32 28.66 24.61
N GLY A 187 21.09 28.03 25.76
CA GLY A 187 21.17 28.66 27.07
C GLY A 187 22.60 28.83 27.59
N ALA A 188 23.44 27.79 27.53
CA ALA A 188 24.77 27.82 28.13
C ALA A 188 25.81 28.55 27.26
N PHE A 189 25.70 28.48 25.93
CA PHE A 189 26.70 29.04 25.02
C PHE A 189 26.22 30.30 24.28
N HIS A 190 24.97 30.74 24.50
CA HIS A 190 24.35 31.90 23.84
C HIS A 190 24.44 31.87 22.30
N ASN A 191 24.64 30.68 21.72
CA ASN A 191 24.84 30.50 20.29
C ASN A 191 23.68 29.71 19.69
N ILE A 192 22.61 30.44 19.40
CA ILE A 192 21.36 29.87 18.86
C ILE A 192 21.58 29.22 17.48
N GLY A 193 22.51 29.75 16.68
CA GLY A 193 22.84 29.20 15.36
C GLY A 193 23.46 27.81 15.45
N LEU A 194 24.43 27.63 16.35
CA LEU A 194 25.04 26.32 16.61
C LEU A 194 24.04 25.33 17.20
N ALA A 195 23.16 25.80 18.10
CA ALA A 195 22.11 24.98 18.68
C ALA A 195 21.14 24.45 17.61
N LEU A 196 20.66 25.33 16.72
CA LEU A 196 19.79 24.98 15.60
C LEU A 196 20.46 24.04 14.59
N ALA A 197 21.73 24.29 14.26
CA ALA A 197 22.49 23.42 13.37
C ALA A 197 22.65 22.01 13.95
N THR A 198 22.92 21.90 15.25
CA THR A 198 23.12 20.60 15.93
C THR A 198 21.82 19.81 16.01
N ALA A 199 20.70 20.47 16.37
CA ALA A 199 19.41 19.82 16.41
C ALA A 199 18.89 19.44 15.01
N GLY A 200 19.12 20.30 14.01
CA GLY A 200 18.84 20.00 12.61
C GLY A 200 19.64 18.80 12.11
N ALA A 201 20.94 18.74 12.40
CA ALA A 201 21.79 17.60 12.06
C ALA A 201 21.32 16.30 12.75
N ALA A 202 20.92 16.37 14.02
CA ALA A 202 20.37 15.22 14.74
C ALA A 202 19.04 14.73 14.13
N LEU A 203 18.14 15.65 13.76
CA LEU A 203 16.89 15.32 13.08
C LEU A 203 17.12 14.68 11.70
N VAL A 204 17.98 15.26 10.87
CA VAL A 204 18.29 14.73 9.54
C VAL A 204 19.00 13.38 9.66
N GLY A 205 19.99 13.26 10.54
CA GLY A 205 20.73 12.01 10.78
C GLY A 205 19.83 10.88 11.28
N SER A 206 18.96 11.16 12.26
CA SER A 206 18.00 10.17 12.77
C SER A 206 16.98 9.75 11.70
N PHE A 207 16.51 10.68 10.86
CA PHE A 207 15.62 10.38 9.74
C PHE A 207 16.30 9.49 8.69
N LEU A 208 17.54 9.79 8.31
CA LEU A 208 18.28 8.98 7.34
C LEU A 208 18.55 7.57 7.89
N LEU A 209 18.92 7.46 9.16
CA LEU A 209 19.09 6.16 9.82
C LEU A 209 17.79 5.36 9.80
N ALA A 210 16.67 5.94 10.23
CA ALA A 210 15.35 5.31 10.15
C ALA A 210 15.01 4.89 8.71
N ARG A 211 15.20 5.77 7.73
CA ARG A 211 14.97 5.48 6.31
C ARG A 211 15.79 4.27 5.82
N THR A 212 17.07 4.19 6.19
CA THR A 212 17.94 3.08 5.78
C THR A 212 17.52 1.74 6.39
N ILE A 213 17.23 1.72 7.69
CA ILE A 213 16.76 0.52 8.39
C ILE A 213 15.43 0.06 7.79
N PHE A 214 14.48 0.98 7.60
CA PHE A 214 13.18 0.65 7.01
C PHE A 214 13.32 0.02 5.62
N ARG A 215 14.14 0.62 4.75
CA ARG A 215 14.37 0.11 3.41
C ARG A 215 15.02 -1.28 3.41
N ALA A 216 16.00 -1.51 4.26
CA ALA A 216 16.65 -2.82 4.41
C ALA A 216 15.66 -3.89 4.87
N VAL A 217 14.86 -3.60 5.91
CA VAL A 217 13.87 -4.54 6.44
C VAL A 217 12.79 -4.86 5.41
N VAL A 218 12.23 -3.86 4.73
CA VAL A 218 11.19 -4.09 3.70
C VAL A 218 11.73 -4.93 2.55
N ARG A 219 12.96 -4.69 2.09
CA ARG A 219 13.58 -5.48 1.02
C ARG A 219 13.82 -6.93 1.45
N GLN A 220 14.30 -7.15 2.67
CA GLN A 220 14.48 -8.49 3.22
C GLN A 220 13.13 -9.23 3.34
N ARG A 221 12.09 -8.56 3.85
CA ARG A 221 10.76 -9.17 3.99
C ARG A 221 10.11 -9.46 2.65
N ALA A 222 10.23 -8.57 1.66
CA ALA A 222 9.75 -8.82 0.30
C ALA A 222 10.34 -10.13 -0.27
N GLY A 223 11.65 -10.36 -0.10
CA GLY A 223 12.29 -11.61 -0.52
C GLY A 223 11.88 -12.84 0.31
N GLN A 224 11.47 -12.68 1.57
CA GLN A 224 10.87 -13.76 2.35
C GLN A 224 9.45 -14.10 1.86
N LEU A 225 8.62 -13.08 1.59
CA LEU A 225 7.25 -13.29 1.11
C LEU A 225 7.23 -13.92 -0.28
N GLY A 226 8.17 -13.55 -1.16
CA GLY A 226 8.35 -14.23 -2.46
C GLY A 226 8.60 -15.72 -2.29
N ARG A 227 9.52 -16.11 -1.40
CA ARG A 227 9.80 -17.54 -1.12
C ARG A 227 8.59 -18.29 -0.56
N VAL A 228 7.81 -17.65 0.31
CA VAL A 228 6.56 -18.23 0.81
C VAL A 228 5.58 -18.44 -0.34
N LEU A 229 5.41 -17.42 -1.19
CA LEU A 229 4.51 -17.51 -2.34
C LEU A 229 4.93 -18.65 -3.28
N ASP A 230 6.20 -18.74 -3.63
CA ASP A 230 6.74 -19.79 -4.49
C ASP A 230 6.51 -21.18 -3.90
N ALA A 231 6.77 -21.36 -2.59
CA ALA A 231 6.53 -22.62 -1.90
C ALA A 231 5.03 -23.01 -1.88
N LEU A 232 4.13 -22.03 -1.68
CA LEU A 232 2.69 -22.28 -1.70
C LEU A 232 2.19 -22.62 -3.11
N VAL A 233 2.75 -21.98 -4.14
CA VAL A 233 2.42 -22.27 -5.54
C VAL A 233 2.85 -23.69 -5.91
N GLU A 234 4.09 -24.08 -5.59
CA GLU A 234 4.61 -25.42 -5.86
C GLU A 234 3.74 -26.51 -5.20
N GLN A 235 3.37 -26.30 -3.94
CA GLN A 235 2.53 -27.21 -3.19
C GLN A 235 1.09 -27.30 -3.72
N THR A 236 0.57 -26.21 -4.30
CA THR A 236 -0.76 -26.19 -4.92
C THR A 236 -0.75 -26.89 -6.28
N SER A 237 0.34 -26.75 -7.05
CA SER A 237 0.48 -27.38 -8.37
C SER A 237 0.77 -28.89 -8.34
N ALA A 238 1.17 -29.43 -7.19
CA ALA A 238 1.47 -30.85 -7.01
C ALA A 238 0.21 -31.71 -6.76
N HIS A 239 -0.97 -31.10 -6.64
CA HIS A 239 -2.26 -31.74 -6.37
C HIS A 239 -3.25 -31.50 -7.49
#